data_AF-A0A3N1GF69-F1
#
_entry.id   AF-A0A3N1GF69-F1
#
_cell.length_a   1.000
_cell.length_b   1.000
_cell.length_c   1.000
_cell.angle_alpha   90.00
_cell.angle_beta   90.00
_cell.angle_gamma   90.00
#
_symmetry.space_group_name_H-M   'P 1'
#
loop_
_entity.id
_entity.type
_entity.pdbx_description
1 polymer ?
#
loop_
_entity_poly.entity_id
_entity_poly.type
_entity_poly.pdbx_seq_one_letter_code
_entity_poly.pdbx_strand_id
1 'polypeptide(L)'
;MRARHRAVRSRRWPWTVVAAALLTLAATIPLLLRDAGTPQAAVPLPAVSIPQPPTADPPPGSRQPLRAVTQARKADTATPSPAPATPVLLGPSDAAGLPPLLGSYCQDTAGKHTIAMLTGGVWVCGRASRDPAPIDMDAMCGWRYGTGAYAQHVSRDPTGWRCYRDGP
;
A
#
# COMPACT_ATOMS: atom_id res chain seq x y z
N MET A 1 12.04 26.31 -52.31
CA MET A 1 12.72 25.89 -51.06
C MET A 1 12.67 24.36 -50.98
N ARG A 2 13.79 23.65 -51.09
CA ARG A 2 13.84 22.17 -51.12
C ARG A 2 14.29 21.65 -49.75
N ALA A 3 13.41 20.94 -49.05
CA ALA A 3 13.66 20.31 -47.76
C ALA A 3 14.60 19.10 -47.93
N ARG A 4 15.73 19.12 -47.22
CA ARG A 4 16.68 18.00 -47.19
C ARG A 4 16.28 17.05 -46.06
N HIS A 5 15.74 15.89 -46.42
CA HIS A 5 15.53 14.78 -45.48
C HIS A 5 16.89 14.23 -45.02
N ARG A 6 17.20 14.38 -43.72
CA ARG A 6 18.34 13.71 -43.09
C ARG A 6 17.94 12.28 -42.75
N ALA A 7 18.56 11.32 -43.42
CA ALA A 7 18.43 9.90 -43.11
C ALA A 7 19.11 9.59 -41.76
N VAL A 8 18.34 9.11 -40.80
CA VAL A 8 18.82 8.58 -39.52
C VAL A 8 19.38 7.19 -39.78
N ARG A 9 20.72 7.05 -39.75
CA ARG A 9 21.39 5.75 -39.81
C ARG A 9 21.22 5.04 -38.47
N SER A 10 20.37 4.03 -38.44
CA SER A 10 20.25 3.09 -37.33
C SER A 10 21.56 2.29 -37.19
N ARG A 11 22.29 2.53 -36.09
CA ARG A 11 23.44 1.70 -35.71
C ARG A 11 22.92 0.33 -35.29
N ARG A 12 23.07 -0.65 -36.18
CA ARG A 12 22.87 -2.07 -35.88
C ARG A 12 24.00 -2.49 -34.92
N TRP A 13 23.72 -2.49 -33.62
CA TRP A 13 24.60 -3.13 -32.66
C TRP A 13 24.50 -4.64 -32.83
N PRO A 14 25.63 -5.34 -32.99
CA PRO A 14 25.64 -6.78 -33.20
C PRO A 14 25.17 -7.48 -31.93
N TRP A 15 24.06 -8.22 -32.06
CA TRP A 15 23.41 -9.02 -31.01
C TRP A 15 24.37 -10.00 -30.30
N THR A 16 25.51 -10.31 -30.91
CA THR A 16 26.53 -11.20 -30.37
C THR A 16 27.18 -10.69 -29.08
N VAL A 17 27.22 -9.38 -28.84
CA VAL A 17 27.82 -8.83 -27.60
C VAL A 17 26.89 -9.02 -26.39
N VAL A 18 25.56 -9.01 -26.59
CA VAL A 18 24.58 -9.17 -25.49
C VAL A 18 24.53 -10.61 -24.99
N ALA A 19 24.65 -11.60 -25.88
CA ALA A 19 24.60 -13.01 -25.52
C ALA A 19 25.80 -13.45 -24.65
N ALA A 20 26.99 -12.93 -24.92
CA ALA A 20 28.20 -13.27 -24.17
C ALA A 20 28.19 -12.73 -22.73
N ALA A 21 27.58 -11.55 -22.49
CA ALA A 21 27.49 -10.96 -21.15
C ALA A 21 26.45 -11.64 -20.24
N LEU A 22 25.40 -12.23 -20.81
CA LEU A 22 24.38 -12.97 -20.05
C LEU A 22 24.87 -14.36 -19.60
N LEU A 23 25.76 -15.00 -20.37
CA LEU A 23 26.30 -16.32 -20.04
C LEU A 23 27.34 -16.28 -18.90
N THR A 24 28.05 -15.17 -18.69
CA THR A 24 29.02 -15.06 -17.59
C THR A 24 28.37 -14.75 -16.23
N LEU A 25 27.17 -14.15 -16.17
CA LEU A 25 26.47 -13.90 -14.89
C LEU A 25 25.73 -15.12 -14.33
N ALA A 26 25.42 -16.13 -15.13
CA ALA A 26 24.67 -17.30 -14.67
C ALA A 26 25.54 -18.34 -13.91
N ALA A 27 26.86 -18.26 -14.02
CA ALA A 27 27.78 -19.25 -13.43
C ALA A 27 28.32 -18.89 -12.04
N THR A 28 28.14 -17.64 -11.57
CA THR A 28 28.70 -17.18 -10.28
C THR A 28 27.69 -17.19 -9.12
N ILE A 29 26.41 -17.44 -9.38
CA ILE A 29 25.35 -17.32 -8.35
C ILE A 29 25.28 -18.51 -7.36
N PRO A 30 25.56 -19.79 -7.70
CA PRO A 30 25.24 -20.87 -6.77
C PRO A 30 26.28 -21.10 -5.64
N LEU A 31 27.37 -20.33 -5.57
CA LEU A 31 28.44 -20.55 -4.57
C LEU A 31 28.35 -19.69 -3.30
N LEU A 32 27.38 -18.77 -3.21
CA LEU A 32 27.17 -17.96 -1.99
C LEU A 32 26.05 -18.48 -1.08
N LEU A 33 25.48 -19.65 -1.38
CA LEU A 33 24.34 -20.21 -0.63
C LEU A 33 24.72 -21.42 0.24
N ARG A 34 25.93 -21.44 0.79
CA ARG A 34 26.38 -22.51 1.68
C ARG A 34 27.35 -22.01 2.76
N ASP A 35 26.80 -21.54 3.88
CA ASP A 35 27.42 -21.59 5.22
C ASP A 35 26.26 -21.40 6.22
N ALA A 36 25.68 -22.48 6.74
CA ALA A 36 26.10 -23.27 7.91
C ALA A 36 25.96 -22.49 9.23
N GLY A 37 25.21 -23.11 10.14
CA GLY A 37 24.60 -22.46 11.29
C GLY A 37 25.58 -21.85 12.27
N THR A 38 25.32 -20.59 12.61
CA THR A 38 25.78 -20.01 13.86
C THR A 38 24.79 -20.41 14.96
N PRO A 39 25.24 -21.00 16.09
CA PRO A 39 24.39 -21.17 17.25
C PRO A 39 23.99 -19.76 17.75
N GLN A 40 22.69 -19.48 17.78
CA GLN A 40 22.16 -18.27 18.37
C GLN A 40 22.50 -18.28 19.87
N ALA A 41 23.51 -17.50 20.25
CA ALA A 41 23.68 -17.09 21.63
C ALA A 41 22.41 -16.32 22.03
N ALA A 42 21.66 -16.87 22.99
CA ALA A 42 20.51 -16.20 23.56
C ALA A 42 20.97 -14.92 24.25
N VAL A 43 20.78 -13.78 23.61
CA VAL A 43 21.03 -12.47 24.20
C VAL A 43 19.90 -12.20 25.20
N PRO A 44 20.20 -12.04 26.51
CA PRO A 44 19.18 -11.67 27.48
C PRO A 44 18.66 -10.27 27.15
N LEU A 45 17.37 -10.16 26.82
CA LEU A 45 16.72 -8.88 26.60
C LEU A 45 16.67 -8.08 27.91
N PRO A 46 16.99 -6.78 27.90
CA PRO A 46 16.79 -5.93 29.06
C PRO A 46 15.28 -5.84 29.37
N ALA A 47 14.91 -6.18 30.61
CA ALA A 47 13.56 -5.99 31.10
C ALA A 47 13.30 -4.48 31.25
N VAL A 48 12.57 -3.90 30.29
CA VAL A 48 12.08 -2.52 30.39
C VAL A 48 10.88 -2.53 31.34
N SER A 49 11.11 -2.10 32.59
CA SER A 49 10.02 -1.75 33.51
C SER A 49 9.36 -0.46 33.05
N ILE A 50 8.12 -0.56 32.58
CA ILE A 50 7.29 0.61 32.26
C ILE A 50 6.62 1.06 33.58
N PRO A 51 6.79 2.31 34.03
CA PRO A 51 6.09 2.82 35.21
C PRO A 51 4.57 2.76 34.98
N GLN A 52 3.85 2.21 35.96
CA GLN A 52 2.39 2.24 35.92
C GLN A 52 1.89 3.69 36.06
N PRO A 53 0.93 4.12 35.23
CA PRO A 53 0.34 5.45 35.37
C PRO A 53 -0.37 5.55 36.73
N PRO A 54 -0.32 6.73 37.39
CA PRO A 54 -1.02 6.92 38.65
C PRO A 54 -2.53 6.71 38.44
N THR A 55 -3.11 5.85 39.27
CA THR A 55 -4.56 5.71 39.41
C THR A 55 -5.08 7.01 40.04
N ALA A 56 -5.55 7.93 39.19
CA ALA A 56 -6.27 9.10 39.66
C ALA A 56 -7.68 8.66 40.07
N ASP A 57 -7.98 8.74 41.36
CA ASP A 57 -9.34 8.63 41.88
C ASP A 57 -10.25 9.69 41.22
N PRO A 58 -11.42 9.30 40.69
CA PRO A 58 -12.37 10.26 40.15
C PRO A 58 -12.95 11.12 41.29
N PRO A 59 -13.03 12.45 41.13
CA PRO A 59 -13.57 13.32 42.15
C PRO A 59 -15.07 13.03 42.38
N PRO A 60 -15.54 13.02 43.64
CA PRO A 60 -16.96 12.91 43.93
C PRO A 60 -17.63 14.26 43.67
N GLY A 61 -18.51 14.30 42.67
CA GLY A 61 -19.55 15.32 42.63
C GLY A 61 -19.75 16.02 41.31
N SER A 62 -20.75 15.57 40.56
CA SER A 62 -21.81 16.43 40.02
C SER A 62 -22.87 15.55 39.36
N ARG A 63 -23.86 15.11 40.17
CA ARG A 63 -25.12 14.57 39.66
C ARG A 63 -25.90 15.73 39.02
N GLN A 64 -25.70 15.96 37.73
CA GLN A 64 -26.66 16.74 36.97
C GLN A 64 -27.93 15.90 36.78
N PRO A 65 -29.12 16.43 37.07
CA PRO A 65 -30.36 15.75 36.75
C PRO A 65 -30.48 15.66 35.23
N LEU A 66 -30.54 14.43 34.70
CA LEU A 66 -30.94 14.20 33.32
C LEU A 66 -32.33 14.78 33.12
N ARG A 67 -32.43 15.92 32.42
CA ARG A 67 -33.69 16.33 31.81
C ARG A 67 -33.99 15.34 30.70
N ALA A 68 -34.98 14.48 30.93
CA ALA A 68 -35.60 13.69 29.88
C ALA A 68 -36.24 14.65 28.87
N VAL A 69 -35.55 14.90 27.76
CA VAL A 69 -36.15 15.57 26.61
C VAL A 69 -37.03 14.55 25.92
N THR A 70 -38.34 14.63 26.17
CA THR A 70 -39.34 13.87 25.43
C THR A 70 -39.45 14.47 24.03
N GLN A 71 -38.51 14.13 23.14
CA GLN A 71 -38.67 14.39 21.71
C GLN A 71 -39.74 13.45 21.19
N ALA A 72 -40.93 14.01 20.92
CA ALA A 72 -41.96 13.36 20.12
C ALA A 72 -41.35 13.02 18.75
N ARG A 73 -40.96 11.76 18.55
CA ARG A 73 -40.57 11.25 17.23
C ARG A 73 -41.82 11.28 16.36
N LYS A 74 -41.88 12.26 15.47
CA LYS A 74 -42.74 12.19 14.28
C LYS A 74 -42.34 10.90 13.57
N ALA A 75 -43.32 10.04 13.30
CA ALA A 75 -43.07 8.81 12.56
C ALA A 75 -42.70 9.21 11.12
N ASP A 76 -41.41 9.36 10.86
CA ASP A 76 -40.90 9.45 9.51
C ASP A 76 -41.19 8.12 8.83
N THR A 77 -42.02 8.18 7.80
CA THR A 77 -42.30 7.12 6.85
C THR A 77 -40.97 6.46 6.48
N ALA A 78 -40.75 5.22 6.94
CA ALA A 78 -39.57 4.44 6.64
C ALA A 78 -39.43 4.32 5.13
N THR A 79 -38.53 5.11 4.55
CA THR A 79 -38.13 4.94 3.16
C THR A 79 -37.49 3.57 3.06
N PRO A 80 -37.87 2.72 2.09
CA PRO A 80 -37.23 1.42 1.91
C PRO A 80 -35.72 1.62 1.81
N SER A 81 -34.98 1.06 2.76
CA SER A 81 -33.52 1.03 2.69
C SER A 81 -33.16 0.29 1.40
N PRO A 82 -32.46 0.92 0.44
CA PRO A 82 -32.03 0.21 -0.76
C PRO A 82 -31.20 -0.99 -0.33
N ALA A 83 -31.42 -2.13 -1.01
CA ALA A 83 -30.64 -3.34 -0.76
C ALA A 83 -29.15 -3.01 -0.92
N PRO A 84 -28.26 -3.57 -0.09
CA PRO A 84 -26.83 -3.30 -0.20
C PRO A 84 -26.35 -3.72 -1.59
N ALA A 85 -25.80 -2.78 -2.34
CA ALA A 85 -25.19 -3.06 -3.63
C ALA A 85 -24.03 -4.06 -3.43
N THR A 86 -23.97 -5.10 -4.25
CA THR A 86 -22.86 -6.06 -4.17
C THR A 86 -21.60 -5.41 -4.72
N PRO A 87 -20.50 -5.33 -3.95
CA PRO A 87 -19.27 -4.70 -4.40
C PRO A 87 -18.65 -5.50 -5.55
N VAL A 88 -18.23 -4.80 -6.60
CA VAL A 88 -17.54 -5.36 -7.77
C VAL A 88 -16.04 -5.18 -7.59
N LEU A 89 -15.29 -6.29 -7.65
CA LEU A 89 -13.83 -6.27 -7.61
C LEU A 89 -13.26 -5.68 -8.91
N LEU A 90 -12.50 -4.59 -8.79
CA LEU A 90 -11.79 -3.95 -9.91
C LEU A 90 -10.35 -4.45 -10.05
N GLY A 91 -9.77 -4.90 -8.93
CA GLY A 91 -8.44 -5.49 -8.87
C GLY A 91 -7.56 -4.86 -7.78
N PRO A 92 -6.30 -5.31 -7.62
CA PRO A 92 -5.75 -6.53 -8.20
C PRO A 92 -6.52 -7.78 -7.72
N SER A 93 -6.54 -8.88 -8.47
CA SER A 93 -7.23 -10.12 -8.06
C SER A 93 -6.51 -10.86 -6.93
N ASP A 94 -5.20 -10.68 -6.85
CA ASP A 94 -4.29 -11.44 -6.00
C ASP A 94 -3.22 -10.52 -5.38
N ALA A 95 -2.45 -11.08 -4.45
CA ALA A 95 -1.43 -10.37 -3.69
C ALA A 95 -0.27 -9.88 -4.58
N ALA A 96 0.05 -10.58 -5.67
CA ALA A 96 1.18 -10.24 -6.52
C ALA A 96 0.89 -9.04 -7.43
N GLY A 97 -0.38 -8.76 -7.71
CA GLY A 97 -0.80 -7.60 -8.49
C GLY A 97 -0.71 -6.25 -7.76
N LEU A 98 -0.65 -6.23 -6.41
CA LEU A 98 -0.65 -4.99 -5.64
C LEU A 98 0.67 -4.20 -5.75
N PRO A 99 1.87 -4.78 -5.54
CA PRO A 99 3.13 -4.05 -5.63
C PRO A 99 3.34 -3.26 -6.94
N PRO A 100 3.12 -3.82 -8.15
CA PRO A 100 3.30 -3.05 -9.38
C PRO A 100 2.29 -1.91 -9.51
N LEU A 101 1.04 -2.10 -9.06
CA LEU A 101 0.02 -1.06 -9.04
C LEU A 101 0.42 0.13 -8.15
N LEU A 102 0.87 -0.16 -6.93
CA LEU A 102 1.37 0.86 -5.99
C LEU A 102 2.62 1.56 -6.55
N GLY A 103 3.52 0.82 -7.20
CA GLY A 103 4.71 1.37 -7.84
C GLY A 103 4.36 2.41 -8.91
N SER A 104 3.41 2.10 -9.79
CA SER A 104 2.91 3.06 -10.79
C SER A 104 2.25 4.28 -10.15
N TYR A 105 1.42 4.09 -9.14
CA TYR A 105 0.79 5.18 -8.40
C TYR A 105 1.82 6.13 -7.80
N CYS A 106 2.83 5.61 -7.09
CA CYS A 106 3.90 6.43 -6.52
C CYS A 106 4.65 7.20 -7.60
N GLN A 107 5.04 6.55 -8.70
CA GLN A 107 5.79 7.21 -9.77
C GLN A 107 5.03 8.38 -10.41
N ASP A 108 3.70 8.26 -10.52
CA ASP A 108 2.86 9.29 -11.11
C ASP A 108 2.50 10.41 -10.13
N THR A 109 2.33 10.12 -8.84
CA THR A 109 1.91 11.10 -7.84
C THR A 109 3.05 11.75 -7.06
N ALA A 110 4.15 11.02 -6.84
CA ALA A 110 5.32 11.47 -6.07
C ALA A 110 6.60 11.63 -6.92
N GLY A 111 6.56 11.18 -8.18
CA GLY A 111 7.57 11.43 -9.22
C GLY A 111 8.31 10.18 -9.70
N LYS A 112 8.86 10.23 -10.93
CA LYS A 112 9.36 9.04 -11.66
C LYS A 112 10.45 8.20 -10.98
N HIS A 113 11.10 8.71 -9.93
CA HIS A 113 12.13 8.00 -9.16
C HIS A 113 11.64 7.51 -7.79
N THR A 114 10.33 7.49 -7.56
CA THR A 114 9.75 6.90 -6.35
C THR A 114 9.38 5.45 -6.56
N ILE A 115 9.47 4.68 -5.49
CA ILE A 115 9.07 3.27 -5.45
C ILE A 115 8.02 3.07 -4.36
N ALA A 116 7.14 2.08 -4.53
CA ALA A 116 6.32 1.59 -3.44
C ALA A 116 7.11 0.57 -2.63
N MET A 117 7.08 0.69 -1.31
CA MET A 117 7.74 -0.24 -0.39
C MET A 117 6.90 -0.44 0.86
N LEU A 118 7.09 -1.57 1.53
CA LEU A 118 6.39 -1.91 2.76
C LEU A 118 7.27 -1.58 3.97
N THR A 119 6.77 -0.78 4.90
CA THR A 119 7.50 -0.36 6.10
C THR A 119 6.56 -0.43 7.30
N GLY A 120 6.91 -1.24 8.31
CA GLY A 120 6.07 -1.39 9.51
C GLY A 120 4.66 -1.91 9.23
N GLY A 121 4.46 -2.69 8.15
CA GLY A 121 3.15 -3.19 7.73
C GLY A 121 2.31 -2.21 6.92
N VAL A 122 2.82 -1.00 6.63
CA VAL A 122 2.14 0.02 5.84
C VAL A 122 2.89 0.24 4.53
N TRP A 123 2.15 0.41 3.44
CA TRP A 123 2.73 0.76 2.15
C TRP A 123 3.06 2.25 2.10
N VAL A 124 4.25 2.56 1.62
CA VAL A 124 4.75 3.94 1.51
C VAL A 124 5.36 4.16 0.13
N CYS A 125 5.25 5.40 -0.38
CA CYS A 125 6.07 5.87 -1.49
C CYS A 125 7.42 6.37 -0.95
N GLY A 126 8.50 5.72 -1.38
CA GLY A 126 9.87 6.05 -0.98
C GLY A 126 10.71 6.61 -2.12
N ARG A 127 11.68 7.47 -1.77
CA ARG A 127 12.78 7.93 -2.64
C ARG A 127 14.00 8.25 -1.79
N ALA A 128 15.20 8.08 -2.33
CA ALA A 128 16.45 8.21 -1.56
C ALA A 128 16.64 9.58 -0.87
N SER A 129 16.02 10.65 -1.38
CA SER A 129 16.20 12.03 -0.91
C SER A 129 15.06 12.61 -0.07
N ARG A 130 14.04 11.81 0.28
CA ARG A 130 12.90 12.27 1.08
C ARG A 130 12.40 11.18 2.01
N ASP A 131 11.77 11.62 3.10
CA ASP A 131 11.05 10.72 3.99
C ASP A 131 9.96 9.95 3.22
N PRO A 132 9.75 8.66 3.53
CA PRO A 132 8.68 7.89 2.94
C PRO A 132 7.32 8.48 3.31
N ALA A 133 6.42 8.58 2.33
CA ALA A 133 5.05 9.03 2.54
C ALA A 133 4.10 7.82 2.51
N PRO A 134 3.19 7.65 3.47
CA PRO A 134 2.21 6.56 3.44
C PRO A 134 1.31 6.67 2.20
N ILE A 135 0.96 5.52 1.62
CA ILE A 135 0.03 5.43 0.50
C ILE A 135 -1.40 5.40 1.03
N ASP A 136 -2.19 6.38 0.61
CA ASP A 136 -3.64 6.33 0.74
C ASP A 136 -4.20 5.34 -0.30
N MET A 137 -4.72 4.21 0.19
CA MET A 137 -5.19 3.13 -0.65
C MET A 137 -6.47 3.50 -1.42
N ASP A 138 -7.36 4.28 -0.82
CA ASP A 138 -8.58 4.76 -1.49
C ASP A 138 -8.23 5.73 -2.62
N ALA A 139 -7.32 6.67 -2.35
CA ALA A 139 -6.81 7.58 -3.37
C ALA A 139 -6.12 6.85 -4.52
N MET A 140 -5.37 5.78 -4.22
CA MET A 140 -4.74 4.93 -5.23
C MET A 140 -5.78 4.19 -6.09
N CYS A 141 -6.81 3.60 -5.48
CA CYS A 141 -7.89 2.94 -6.21
C CYS A 141 -8.65 3.93 -7.09
N GLY A 142 -8.95 5.12 -6.57
CA GLY A 142 -9.57 6.22 -7.32
C GLY A 142 -8.71 6.69 -8.49
N TRP A 143 -7.39 6.80 -8.31
CA TRP A 143 -6.45 7.14 -9.38
C TRP A 143 -6.45 6.08 -10.50
N ARG A 144 -6.45 4.79 -10.14
CA ARG A 144 -6.34 3.69 -11.12
C ARG A 144 -7.63 3.45 -11.87
N TYR A 145 -8.75 3.44 -11.16
CA TYR A 145 -10.03 2.94 -11.68
C TYR A 145 -11.09 4.04 -11.84
N GLY A 146 -10.79 5.27 -11.42
CA GLY A 146 -11.68 6.43 -11.50
C GLY A 146 -12.56 6.60 -10.28
N THR A 147 -13.36 7.67 -10.30
CA THR A 147 -14.23 8.10 -9.19
C THR A 147 -15.15 6.97 -8.70
N GLY A 148 -15.32 6.86 -7.39
CA GLY A 148 -16.14 5.83 -6.74
C GLY A 148 -15.45 4.47 -6.61
N ALA A 149 -14.20 4.32 -7.04
CA ALA A 149 -13.39 3.19 -6.61
C ALA A 149 -12.85 3.44 -5.20
N TYR A 150 -12.89 2.41 -4.36
CA TYR A 150 -12.38 2.42 -2.99
C TYR A 150 -11.56 1.17 -2.71
N ALA A 151 -10.75 1.22 -1.66
CA ALA A 151 -9.92 0.13 -1.22
C ALA A 151 -10.57 -0.63 -0.06
N GLN A 152 -10.42 -1.95 -0.07
CA GLN A 152 -10.78 -2.80 1.05
C GLN A 152 -9.67 -3.80 1.32
N HIS A 153 -9.40 -4.03 2.61
CA HIS A 153 -8.37 -4.95 3.06
C HIS A 153 -9.00 -6.32 3.33
N VAL A 154 -8.73 -7.31 2.49
CA VAL A 154 -9.42 -8.62 2.53
C VAL A 154 -8.67 -9.69 3.34
N SER A 155 -7.47 -9.38 3.82
CA SER A 155 -6.68 -10.29 4.64
C SER A 155 -5.84 -9.51 5.65
N ARG A 156 -5.21 -10.20 6.61
CA ARG A 156 -4.25 -9.57 7.55
C ARG A 156 -2.90 -9.24 6.91
N ASP A 157 -2.65 -9.75 5.71
CA ASP A 157 -1.40 -9.52 5.00
C ASP A 157 -1.42 -8.11 4.38
N PRO A 158 -0.35 -7.30 4.49
CA PRO A 158 -0.29 -5.99 3.85
C PRO A 158 -0.50 -6.01 2.32
N THR A 159 -0.35 -7.16 1.66
CA THR A 159 -0.66 -7.37 0.23
C THR A 159 -2.14 -7.68 -0.04
N GLY A 160 -2.97 -7.75 1.00
CA GLY A 160 -4.40 -8.05 0.96
C GLY A 160 -5.29 -6.90 0.50
N TRP A 161 -4.74 -5.77 0.05
CA TRP A 161 -5.54 -4.65 -0.43
C TRP A 161 -6.12 -4.92 -1.82
N ARG A 162 -7.39 -4.57 -1.99
CA ARG A 162 -8.17 -4.79 -3.21
C ARG A 162 -9.02 -3.55 -3.47
N CYS A 163 -9.16 -3.17 -4.73
CA CYS A 163 -10.02 -2.08 -5.15
C CYS A 163 -11.40 -2.60 -5.58
N TYR A 164 -12.43 -1.94 -5.11
CA TYR A 164 -13.83 -2.25 -5.37
C TYR A 164 -14.58 -1.01 -5.87
N ARG A 165 -15.78 -1.24 -6.37
CA ARG A 165 -16.81 -0.23 -6.58
C ARG A 165 -18.16 -0.81 -6.25
N ASP A 166 -19.09 0.02 -5.82
CA ASP A 166 -20.46 -0.41 -5.62
C ASP A 166 -21.06 -0.90 -6.94
N GLY A 167 -21.73 -2.05 -6.89
CA GLY A 167 -22.43 -2.60 -8.05
C GLY A 167 -23.60 -1.72 -8.50
N PRO A 168 -24.12 -1.96 -9.72
CA PRO A 168 -25.33 -1.32 -10.20
C PRO A 168 -26.56 -1.63 -9.34
#